data_AF-A0A1A8H4W9-F1
#
_entry.id   AF-A0A1A8H4W9-F1
#
_cell.length_a   1.000
_cell.length_b   1.000
_cell.length_c   1.000
_cell.angle_alpha   90.00
_cell.angle_beta   90.00
_cell.angle_gamma   90.00
#
_symmetry.space_group_name_H-M   'P 1'
#
loop_
_entity.id
_entity.type
_entity.pdbx_description
1 polymer ?
#
loop_
_entity_poly.entity_id
_entity_poly.type
_entity_poly.pdbx_seq_one_letter_code
_entity_poly.pdbx_strand_id
1 'polypeptide(L)' 'LQCKGELQLGREYLIMGKDGLTKDSHGEMQYLLESNTWVEPRPLTKECKKSANRDPCQQFNSFIDDYKLIGCTQ' A
#
# COMPACT_ATOMS: atom_id res chain seq x y z
N LEU A 1 -17.93 -8.59 13.93
CA LEU A 1 -16.54 -8.88 13.51
C LEU A 1 -16.02 -7.63 12.83
N GLN A 2 -15.33 -6.79 13.59
CA GLN A 2 -14.80 -5.50 13.14
C GLN A 2 -13.35 -5.74 12.69
N CYS A 3 -12.96 -5.20 11.54
CA CYS A 3 -11.64 -5.39 10.94
C CYS A 3 -10.52 -5.06 11.93
N LYS A 4 -9.48 -5.90 12.01
CA LYS A 4 -8.29 -5.73 12.88
C LYS A 4 -7.19 -4.86 12.23
N GLY A 5 -7.51 -4.10 11.18
CA GLY A 5 -6.55 -3.24 10.50
C GLY A 5 -6.37 -1.93 11.25
N GLU A 6 -5.33 -1.82 12.07
CA GLU A 6 -4.95 -0.54 12.68
C GLU A 6 -4.02 0.25 11.75
N LEU A 7 -4.53 1.38 11.24
CA LEU A 7 -3.71 2.35 10.53
C LEU A 7 -3.09 3.33 11.53
N GLN A 8 -1.80 3.58 11.36
CA GLN A 8 -1.04 4.48 12.22
C GLN A 8 -0.95 5.86 11.58
N LEU A 9 -1.36 6.90 12.31
CA LEU A 9 -1.19 8.29 11.87
C LEU A 9 0.28 8.60 11.62
N GLY A 10 0.56 9.29 10.51
CA GLY A 10 1.91 9.67 10.10
C GLY A 10 2.77 8.54 9.52
N ARG A 11 2.21 7.33 9.35
CA ARG A 11 2.88 6.22 8.66
C ARG A 11 2.46 6.16 7.20
N GLU A 12 3.41 5.85 6.33
CA GLU A 12 3.17 5.66 4.90
C GLU A 12 2.79 4.20 4.61
N TYR A 13 1.83 4.00 3.71
CA TYR A 13 1.30 2.70 3.34
C TYR A 13 1.23 2.56 1.82
N LEU A 14 1.47 1.35 1.31
CA LEU A 14 1.02 0.95 -0.01
C LEU A 14 -0.43 0.48 0.12
N ILE A 15 -1.33 1.14 -0.61
CA ILE A 15 -2.75 0.79 -0.69
C ILE A 15 -3.06 0.50 -2.16
N MET A 16 -3.48 -0.72 -2.46
CA MET A 16 -3.86 -1.13 -3.82
C MET A 16 -5.22 -1.82 -3.77
N GLY A 17 -6.10 -1.49 -4.70
CA GLY A 17 -7.46 -2.02 -4.71
C GLY A 17 -8.17 -1.71 -6.01
N LYS A 18 -9.48 -1.89 -6.02
CA LYS A 18 -10.32 -1.48 -7.13
C LYS A 18 -10.77 -0.03 -6.93
N ASP A 19 -10.98 0.66 -8.05
CA ASP A 19 -11.69 1.93 -8.01
C ASP A 19 -13.12 1.73 -7.49
N GLY A 20 -13.55 2.66 -6.66
CA GLY A 20 -14.95 2.77 -6.22
C GLY A 20 -15.76 3.66 -7.17
N LEU A 21 -17.08 3.58 -7.06
CA LEU A 21 -18.00 4.52 -7.73
C LEU A 21 -18.38 5.71 -6.84
N THR A 22 -17.91 5.71 -5.59
CA THR A 22 -18.35 6.65 -4.56
C THR A 22 -17.55 7.94 -4.59
N LYS A 23 -18.24 9.03 -4.28
CA LYS A 23 -17.65 10.34 -4.04
C LYS A 23 -17.97 10.79 -2.63
N ASP A 24 -17.07 11.58 -2.06
CA ASP A 24 -17.29 12.21 -0.76
C ASP A 24 -18.34 13.35 -0.85
N SER A 25 -18.61 14.01 0.26
CA SER A 25 -19.55 15.15 0.32
C SER A 25 -19.13 16.36 -0.51
N HIS A 26 -17.88 16.42 -0.97
CA HIS A 26 -17.33 17.48 -1.82
C HIS A 26 -17.26 17.07 -3.29
N GLY A 27 -17.64 15.84 -3.63
CA GLY A 27 -17.63 15.31 -4.99
C GLY A 27 -16.28 14.70 -5.42
N GLU A 28 -15.34 14.58 -4.49
CA GLU A 28 -14.02 13.96 -4.71
C GLU A 28 -14.11 12.44 -4.63
N MET A 29 -13.24 11.74 -5.37
CA MET A 29 -13.23 10.28 -5.38
C MET A 29 -12.97 9.72 -3.98
N GLN A 30 -13.84 8.83 -3.53
CA GLN A 30 -13.72 8.13 -2.25
C GLN A 30 -13.47 6.64 -2.49
N TYR A 31 -12.42 6.11 -1.86
CA TYR A 31 -12.05 4.70 -1.93
C TYR A 31 -12.50 3.95 -0.66
N LEU A 32 -12.88 2.68 -0.82
CA LEU A 32 -13.27 1.80 0.27
C LEU A 32 -12.20 0.71 0.49
N LEU A 33 -11.86 0.46 1.75
CA LEU A 33 -10.98 -0.65 2.12
C LEU A 33 -11.84 -1.90 2.33
N GLU A 34 -11.80 -2.82 1.37
CA GLU A 34 -12.62 -4.02 1.30
C GLU A 34 -11.77 -5.28 1.42
N SER A 35 -12.40 -6.46 1.35
CA SER A 35 -11.71 -7.75 1.47
C SER A 35 -10.65 -8.01 0.39
N ASN A 36 -10.74 -7.34 -0.75
CA ASN A 36 -9.80 -7.42 -1.87
C ASN A 36 -8.87 -6.18 -1.97
N THR A 37 -8.85 -5.32 -0.95
CA THR A 37 -7.90 -4.21 -0.87
C THR A 37 -6.63 -4.66 -0.18
N TRP A 38 -5.50 -4.50 -0.86
CA TRP A 38 -4.17 -4.69 -0.29
C TRP A 38 -3.75 -3.45 0.49
N VAL A 39 -3.39 -3.63 1.76
CA VAL A 39 -2.90 -2.54 2.63
C VAL A 39 -1.67 -3.04 3.37
N GLU A 40 -0.51 -2.46 3.08
CA GLU A 40 0.73 -2.80 3.78
C GLU A 40 1.55 -1.55 4.14
N PRO A 41 2.18 -1.51 5.34
CA PRO A 41 3.02 -0.39 5.72
C PRO A 41 4.28 -0.36 4.87
N ARG A 42 4.66 0.83 4.38
CA ARG A 42 5.96 1.00 3.74
C ARG A 42 7.07 0.69 4.75
N PRO A 43 8.08 -0.12 4.38
CA PRO A 43 9.21 -0.39 5.25
C PRO A 43 9.94 0.90 5.64
N LEU A 44 10.21 1.08 6.93
CA LEU A 44 10.95 2.27 7.39
C LEU A 44 12.43 2.13 7.07
N THR A 45 13.12 3.23 6.79
CA THR A 45 14.57 3.23 6.52
C THR A 45 15.37 2.54 7.62
N LYS A 46 14.95 2.71 8.89
CA LYS A 46 15.58 2.05 10.05
C LYS A 46 15.38 0.52 10.05
N GLU A 47 14.25 0.04 9.53
CA GLU A 47 13.94 -1.39 9.44
C GLU A 47 14.75 -2.05 8.34
N CYS A 48 14.94 -1.37 7.21
CA CYS A 48 15.75 -1.85 6.09
C CYS A 48 17.26 -1.87 6.35
N LYS A 49 17.73 -1.22 7.41
CA LYS A 49 19.14 -1.31 7.85
C LYS A 49 19.47 -2.67 8.48
N LYS A 50 18.47 -3.45 8.93
CA LYS A 50 18.68 -4.78 9.49
C LYS A 50 18.98 -5.76 8.37
N SER A 51 20.02 -6.58 8.52
CA SER A 51 20.42 -7.58 7.50
C SER A 51 19.27 -8.50 7.09
N ALA A 52 18.47 -8.96 8.05
CA ALA A 52 17.30 -9.82 7.82
C ALA A 52 16.20 -9.17 6.94
N ASN A 53 16.18 -7.84 6.84
CA ASN A 53 15.17 -7.09 6.09
C ASN A 53 15.70 -6.54 4.76
N ARG A 54 16.96 -6.80 4.42
CA ARG A 54 17.58 -6.26 3.21
C ARG A 54 16.82 -6.69 1.96
N ASP A 55 16.60 -8.00 1.81
CA ASP A 55 15.94 -8.55 0.62
C ASP A 55 14.44 -8.17 0.56
N PRO A 56 13.65 -8.30 1.65
CA PRO A 56 12.25 -7.84 1.63
C PRO A 56 12.09 -6.35 1.29
N CYS A 57 12.96 -5.48 1.84
CA CYS A 57 12.94 -4.06 1.50
C CYS A 57 13.32 -3.80 0.03
N GLN A 58 14.29 -4.53 -0.50
CA GLN A 58 14.65 -4.41 -1.91
C GLN A 58 13.48 -4.85 -2.80
N GLN A 59 12.85 -5.98 -2.50
CA GLN A 59 11.70 -6.50 -3.25
C GLN A 59 10.53 -5.52 -3.25
N PHE A 60 10.19 -4.93 -2.09
CA PHE A 60 9.16 -3.89 -2.01
C PHE A 60 9.49 -2.70 -2.92
N ASN A 61 10.71 -2.16 -2.86
CA ASN A 61 11.08 -1.00 -3.66
C ASN A 61 11.11 -1.33 -5.16
N SER A 62 11.65 -2.49 -5.54
CA SER A 62 11.62 -2.96 -6.93
C SER A 62 10.20 -3.11 -7.45
N PHE A 63 9.28 -3.72 -6.68
CA PHE A 63 7.87 -3.79 -7.06
C PHE A 63 7.27 -2.41 -7.33
N ILE A 64 7.52 -1.44 -6.45
CA ILE A 64 7.01 -0.08 -6.60
C ILE A 64 7.56 0.58 -7.87
N ASP A 65 8.86 0.46 -8.11
CA ASP A 65 9.52 1.09 -9.26
C ASP A 65 9.07 0.45 -10.58
N ASP A 66 9.02 -0.89 -10.63
CA ASP A 66 8.61 -1.64 -11.81
C ASP A 66 7.12 -1.39 -12.13
N TYR A 67 6.23 -1.47 -11.13
CA TYR A 67 4.80 -1.30 -11.34
C TYR A 67 4.43 0.12 -11.78
N LYS A 68 5.15 1.14 -11.27
CA LYS A 68 4.96 2.54 -11.69
C LYS A 68 5.36 2.80 -13.13
N LEU A 69 6.39 2.12 -13.63
CA LEU A 69 6.98 2.38 -14.95
C LEU A 69 6.40 1.46 -16.03
N ILE A 70 6.22 0.19 -15.71
CA ILE A 70 5.90 -0.88 -16.67
C ILE A 70 4.45 -1.36 -16.50
N GLY A 71 3.90 -1.27 -15.29
CA GLY A 71 2.58 -1.82 -14.98
C GLY A 71 2.59 -3.36 -14.99
N CYS A 72 1.49 -3.97 -15.43
CA CYS A 72 1.38 -5.43 -15.52
C CYS A 72 2.03 -5.95 -16.81
N THR A 73 2.93 -6.92 -16.69
CA THR A 73 3.45 -7.70 -17.83
C THR A 73 2.53 -8.90 -18.11
N GLN A 74 2.14 -9.11 -19.37
CA GLN A 74 1.25 -10.20 -19.80
C GLN A 74 1.96 -11.56 -19.85
#